data_AF-A0A380DUI4-F1
#
_entry.id   AF-A0A380DUI4-F1
#
_cell.length_a   1.000
_cell.length_b   1.000
_cell.length_c   1.000
_cell.angle_alpha   90.00
_cell.angle_beta   90.00
_cell.angle_gamma   90.00
#
_symmetry.space_group_name_H-M   'P 1'
#
loop_
_entity.id
_entity.type
_entity.pdbx_description
1 polymer ?
#
loop_
_entity_poly.entity_id
_entity_poly.type
_entity_poly.pdbx_seq_one_letter_code
_entity_poly.pdbx_strand_id
1 'polypeptide(L)'
;MTMITPIDKTDDELLNSFERRNRSKVRLALKRGTTVERSDREGLKTFAELMKITGERDGFLTRDISYFENIYDALHEDGDAELFLVKLDPKENIAKVNQELNELHAEIAKWQQKMEKSEKQAKKAQNMINDAQNKIAKNEDLKRDLEALEKEHPEGIYLSGALLMFAGSKSYYLYGASSNEFRDFLPNHHMQYTMMKYAREHGATTYDFGGTDNDPDKDSEHYGLWAFKKVWGTYLSEKIGEFDYVLNQPLYQLIEQVKPRLTKAKIKISRKLKRK
;
A
#
# COMPACT_ATOMS: atom_id res chain seq x y z
N MET A 1 6.89 19.73 0.42
CA MET A 1 5.66 19.62 -0.43
C MET A 1 4.94 18.32 -0.11
N THR A 2 3.64 18.18 -0.41
CA THR A 2 2.89 16.93 -0.21
C THR A 2 2.07 16.55 -1.44
N MET A 3 1.64 15.29 -1.53
CA MET A 3 0.85 14.75 -2.64
C MET A 3 -0.57 14.48 -2.18
N ILE A 4 -1.55 15.16 -2.78
CA ILE A 4 -2.93 15.17 -2.28
C ILE A 4 -3.88 14.67 -3.36
N THR A 5 -4.75 13.73 -3.03
CA THR A 5 -5.84 13.26 -3.90
C THR A 5 -7.16 13.92 -3.49
N PRO A 6 -7.88 14.60 -4.40
CA PRO A 6 -9.27 14.99 -4.19
C PRO A 6 -10.16 13.74 -4.18
N ILE A 7 -10.90 13.53 -3.09
CA ILE A 7 -11.71 12.32 -2.82
C ILE A 7 -13.21 12.62 -2.69
N ASP A 8 -13.63 13.87 -2.86
CA ASP A 8 -15.01 14.35 -2.94
C ASP A 8 -15.70 13.93 -4.26
N LYS A 9 -15.60 12.64 -4.58
CA LYS A 9 -15.96 12.04 -5.86
C LYS A 9 -16.73 10.73 -5.66
N THR A 10 -17.52 10.35 -6.66
CA THR A 10 -18.05 8.99 -6.72
C THR A 10 -16.92 7.95 -6.85
N ASP A 11 -17.21 6.69 -6.54
CA ASP A 11 -16.23 5.58 -6.66
C ASP A 11 -15.59 5.52 -8.06
N ASP A 12 -16.41 5.65 -9.12
CA ASP A 12 -15.93 5.61 -10.49
C ASP A 12 -15.06 6.83 -10.85
N GLU A 13 -15.44 8.02 -10.44
CA GLU A 13 -14.66 9.24 -10.67
C GLU A 13 -13.32 9.23 -9.92
N LEU A 14 -13.33 8.76 -8.67
CA LEU A 14 -12.13 8.59 -7.86
C LEU A 14 -11.19 7.58 -8.54
N LEU A 15 -11.69 6.39 -8.90
CA LEU A 15 -10.89 5.38 -9.58
C LEU A 15 -10.37 5.89 -10.93
N ASN A 16 -11.16 6.63 -11.69
CA ASN A 16 -10.76 7.19 -12.98
C ASN A 16 -9.69 8.29 -12.84
N SER A 17 -9.56 8.92 -11.68
CA SER A 17 -8.50 9.90 -11.41
C SER A 17 -7.09 9.28 -11.31
N PHE A 18 -6.96 7.99 -10.99
CA PHE A 18 -5.66 7.35 -10.82
C PHE A 18 -4.96 7.16 -12.17
N GLU A 19 -3.63 6.97 -12.16
CA GLU A 19 -2.85 6.66 -13.36
C GLU A 19 -3.30 5.32 -13.98
N ARG A 20 -3.21 5.18 -15.31
CA ARG A 20 -3.83 4.08 -16.07
C ARG A 20 -3.41 2.69 -15.57
N ARG A 21 -2.13 2.46 -15.30
CA ARG A 21 -1.67 1.16 -14.79
C ARG A 21 -2.15 0.94 -13.36
N ASN A 22 -2.15 1.98 -12.53
CA ASN A 22 -2.65 1.89 -11.16
C ASN A 22 -4.14 1.55 -11.09
N ARG A 23 -4.97 2.12 -11.97
CA ARG A 23 -6.40 1.73 -12.10
C ARG A 23 -6.59 0.23 -12.30
N SER A 24 -5.78 -0.36 -13.18
CA SER A 24 -5.83 -1.80 -13.43
C SER A 24 -5.41 -2.60 -12.21
N LYS A 25 -4.39 -2.14 -11.46
CA LYS A 25 -3.97 -2.79 -10.21
C LYS A 25 -5.03 -2.71 -9.11
N VAL A 26 -5.68 -1.56 -8.93
CA VAL A 26 -6.76 -1.42 -7.94
C VAL A 26 -7.93 -2.37 -8.28
N ARG A 27 -8.38 -2.41 -9.54
CA ARG A 27 -9.42 -3.35 -9.97
C ARG A 27 -9.04 -4.81 -9.76
N LEU A 28 -7.75 -5.14 -9.94
CA LEU A 28 -7.24 -6.47 -9.69
C LEU A 28 -7.20 -6.79 -8.20
N ALA A 29 -6.76 -5.86 -7.36
CA ALA A 29 -6.71 -5.99 -5.91
C ALA A 29 -8.10 -6.27 -5.31
N LEU A 30 -9.12 -5.53 -5.75
CA LEU A 30 -10.52 -5.73 -5.36
C LEU A 30 -11.06 -7.12 -5.73
N LYS A 31 -10.46 -7.78 -6.72
CA LYS A 31 -10.83 -9.13 -7.17
C LYS A 31 -9.95 -10.21 -6.56
N ARG A 32 -8.80 -9.91 -5.96
CA ARG A 32 -7.84 -10.92 -5.51
C ARG A 32 -8.14 -11.50 -4.13
N GLY A 33 -9.23 -11.11 -3.48
CA GLY A 33 -9.75 -11.85 -2.31
C GLY A 33 -9.06 -11.53 -0.98
N THR A 34 -8.38 -10.39 -0.87
CA THR A 34 -8.08 -9.81 0.45
C THR A 34 -9.30 -9.06 0.99
N THR A 35 -9.41 -8.95 2.30
CA THR A 35 -10.38 -8.10 3.00
C THR A 35 -9.65 -6.92 3.64
N VAL A 36 -10.32 -5.76 3.72
CA VAL A 36 -9.80 -4.59 4.43
C VAL A 36 -10.66 -4.38 5.66
N GLU A 37 -10.03 -4.38 6.82
CA GLU A 37 -10.68 -4.28 8.13
C GLU A 37 -10.31 -2.95 8.78
N ARG A 38 -11.31 -2.24 9.30
CA ARG A 38 -11.09 -1.15 10.25
C ARG A 38 -10.85 -1.80 11.61
N SER A 39 -9.60 -1.80 12.03
CA SER A 39 -9.12 -2.50 13.22
C SER A 39 -9.14 -1.57 14.44
N ASP A 40 -8.99 -2.17 15.61
CA ASP A 40 -8.98 -1.48 16.89
C ASP A 40 -7.55 -1.25 17.39
N ARG A 41 -7.45 -0.76 18.63
CA ARG A 41 -6.18 -0.53 19.33
C ARG A 41 -5.30 -1.79 19.40
N GLU A 42 -5.88 -2.99 19.57
CA GLU A 42 -5.10 -4.23 19.66
C GLU A 42 -4.42 -4.57 18.33
N GLY A 43 -5.04 -4.20 17.21
CA GLY A 43 -4.46 -4.29 15.87
C GLY A 43 -3.14 -3.53 15.69
N LEU A 44 -2.80 -2.58 16.57
CA LEU A 44 -1.52 -1.87 16.54
C LEU A 44 -0.32 -2.78 16.75
N LYS A 45 -0.49 -3.93 17.42
CA LYS A 45 0.55 -4.96 17.56
C LYS A 45 0.95 -5.50 16.19
N THR A 46 -0.05 -5.92 15.41
CA THR A 46 0.14 -6.37 14.02
C THR A 46 0.72 -5.25 13.15
N PHE A 47 0.21 -4.03 13.29
CA PHE A 47 0.73 -2.89 12.52
C PHE A 47 2.22 -2.62 12.81
N ALA A 48 2.64 -2.68 14.07
CA ALA A 48 4.03 -2.48 14.48
C ALA A 48 4.95 -3.59 13.92
N GLU A 49 4.49 -4.84 13.87
CA GLU A 49 5.22 -5.94 13.23
C GLU A 49 5.40 -5.72 11.73
N LEU A 50 4.33 -5.33 11.02
CA LEU A 50 4.40 -4.97 9.61
C LEU A 50 5.35 -3.80 9.37
N MET A 51 5.34 -2.80 10.27
CA MET A 51 6.22 -1.64 10.19
C MET A 51 7.69 -2.07 10.33
N LYS A 52 7.99 -2.99 11.26
CA LYS A 52 9.33 -3.58 11.40
C LYS A 52 9.81 -4.22 10.09
N ILE A 53 8.98 -5.08 9.47
CA ILE A 53 9.31 -5.71 8.19
C ILE A 53 9.56 -4.65 7.09
N THR A 54 8.74 -3.60 7.08
CA THR A 54 8.86 -2.50 6.11
C THR A 54 10.15 -1.70 6.31
N GLY A 55 10.49 -1.36 7.55
CA GLY A 55 11.72 -0.64 7.89
C GLY A 55 12.99 -1.42 7.60
N GLU A 56 12.99 -2.74 7.86
CA GLU A 56 14.11 -3.62 7.52
C GLU A 56 14.30 -3.72 6.00
N ARG A 57 13.21 -3.82 5.23
CA ARG A 57 13.25 -3.87 3.76
C ARG A 57 13.74 -2.56 3.15
N ASP A 58 13.21 -1.44 3.63
CA ASP A 58 13.39 -0.13 2.99
C ASP A 58 14.54 0.68 3.64
N GLY A 59 15.19 0.13 4.68
CA GLY A 59 16.41 0.67 5.28
C GLY A 59 16.20 1.86 6.22
N PHE A 60 15.04 1.98 6.87
CA PHE A 60 14.72 3.08 7.79
C PHE A 60 14.46 2.60 9.22
N LEU A 61 14.67 3.50 10.19
CA LEU A 61 14.42 3.23 11.61
C LEU A 61 12.92 3.23 11.90
N THR A 62 12.42 2.14 12.49
CA THR A 62 11.03 2.02 12.90
C THR A 62 10.83 2.57 14.31
N ARG A 63 9.59 2.98 14.58
CA ARG A 63 9.14 3.35 15.92
C ARG A 63 8.56 2.12 16.61
N ASP A 64 8.63 2.09 17.92
CA ASP A 64 8.04 1.04 18.73
C ASP A 64 6.51 1.19 18.82
N ILE A 65 5.83 0.16 19.31
CA ILE A 65 4.37 0.15 19.40
C ILE A 65 3.80 1.31 20.22
N SER A 66 4.47 1.73 21.30
CA SER A 66 3.95 2.78 22.19
C SER A 66 3.84 4.13 21.48
N TYR A 67 4.67 4.36 20.46
CA TYR A 67 4.58 5.54 19.61
C TYR A 67 3.26 5.58 18.84
N PHE A 68 2.83 4.44 18.30
CA PHE A 68 1.57 4.35 17.54
C PHE A 68 0.36 4.35 18.47
N GLU A 69 0.44 3.65 19.60
CA GLU A 69 -0.60 3.68 20.65
C GLU A 69 -0.85 5.10 21.14
N ASN A 70 0.21 5.88 21.42
CA ASN A 70 0.05 7.27 21.86
C ASN A 70 -0.70 8.15 20.86
N ILE A 71 -0.47 7.96 19.56
CA ILE A 71 -1.18 8.71 18.51
C ILE A 71 -2.64 8.26 18.43
N TYR A 72 -2.86 6.94 18.42
CA TYR A 72 -4.19 6.35 18.29
C TYR A 72 -5.08 6.68 19.49
N ASP A 73 -4.57 6.50 20.71
CA ASP A 73 -5.30 6.75 21.95
C ASP A 73 -5.71 8.22 22.11
N ALA A 74 -4.94 9.14 21.53
CA ALA A 74 -5.22 10.58 21.61
C ALA A 74 -6.27 11.07 20.61
N LEU A 75 -6.55 10.31 19.54
CA LEU A 75 -7.33 10.79 18.39
C LEU A 75 -8.48 9.85 17.99
N HIS A 76 -8.43 8.57 18.37
CA HIS A 76 -9.40 7.58 17.92
C HIS A 76 -10.79 7.79 18.52
N GLU A 77 -10.89 8.21 19.79
CA GLU A 77 -12.19 8.42 20.46
C GLU A 77 -13.04 9.48 19.73
N ASP A 78 -12.39 10.49 19.15
CA ASP A 78 -13.02 11.55 18.36
C ASP A 78 -13.28 11.15 16.88
N GLY A 79 -12.85 9.96 16.47
CA GLY A 79 -12.88 9.51 15.07
C GLY A 79 -11.75 10.08 14.20
N ASP A 80 -10.80 10.81 14.80
CA ASP A 80 -9.69 11.48 14.11
C ASP A 80 -8.49 10.56 13.84
N ALA A 81 -8.52 9.32 14.30
CA ALA A 81 -7.55 8.29 13.97
C ALA A 81 -8.17 6.91 13.79
N GLU A 82 -7.84 6.25 12.68
CA GLU A 82 -8.35 4.93 12.34
C GLU A 82 -7.22 4.02 11.85
N LEU A 83 -7.23 2.77 12.31
CA LEU A 83 -6.31 1.73 11.86
C LEU A 83 -7.00 0.87 10.81
N PHE A 84 -6.34 0.68 9.67
CA PHE A 84 -6.77 -0.27 8.65
C PHE A 84 -5.76 -1.40 8.55
N LEU A 85 -6.24 -2.64 8.51
CA LEU A 85 -5.44 -3.83 8.24
C LEU A 85 -6.03 -4.57 7.04
N VAL A 86 -5.16 -5.17 6.23
CA VAL A 86 -5.56 -5.98 5.07
C VAL A 86 -5.25 -7.42 5.34
N LYS A 87 -6.29 -8.25 5.37
CA LYS A 87 -6.21 -9.66 5.71
C LYS A 87 -6.32 -10.52 4.46
N LEU A 88 -5.57 -11.62 4.46
CA LEU A 88 -5.70 -12.72 3.53
C LEU A 88 -6.23 -13.93 4.31
N ASP A 89 -7.48 -14.30 4.06
CA ASP A 89 -8.08 -15.53 4.59
C ASP A 89 -7.82 -16.70 3.62
N PRO A 90 -7.03 -17.71 4.01
CA PRO A 90 -6.72 -18.82 3.12
C PRO A 90 -7.95 -19.66 2.77
N LYS A 91 -8.90 -19.87 3.69
CA LYS A 91 -10.08 -20.73 3.45
C LYS A 91 -10.98 -20.13 2.40
N GLU A 92 -11.29 -18.85 2.52
CA GLU A 92 -12.10 -18.12 1.53
C GLU A 92 -11.43 -18.13 0.15
N ASN A 93 -10.11 -17.93 0.12
CA ASN A 93 -9.36 -17.88 -1.14
C ASN A 93 -9.17 -19.26 -1.78
N ILE A 94 -9.00 -20.34 -1.00
CA ILE A 94 -8.97 -21.71 -1.53
C ILE A 94 -10.31 -22.06 -2.17
N ALA A 95 -11.43 -21.72 -1.51
CA ALA A 95 -12.76 -21.95 -2.08
C ALA A 95 -12.93 -21.23 -3.42
N LYS A 96 -12.49 -19.98 -3.50
CA LYS A 96 -12.51 -19.19 -4.74
C LYS A 96 -11.61 -19.77 -5.83
N VAL A 97 -10.39 -20.17 -5.49
CA VAL A 97 -9.46 -20.78 -6.45
C VAL A 97 -10.02 -22.10 -6.99
N ASN A 98 -10.65 -22.92 -6.13
CA ASN A 98 -11.33 -24.14 -6.56
C ASN A 98 -12.48 -23.84 -7.53
N GLN A 99 -13.26 -22.79 -7.28
CA GLN A 99 -14.30 -22.35 -8.22
C GLN A 99 -13.68 -21.93 -9.57
N GLU A 100 -12.64 -21.11 -9.56
CA GLU A 100 -11.95 -20.68 -10.79
C GLU A 100 -11.35 -21.86 -11.57
N LEU A 101 -10.77 -22.85 -10.88
CA LEU A 101 -10.26 -24.08 -11.50
C LEU A 101 -11.38 -24.87 -12.18
N ASN A 102 -12.55 -25.00 -11.54
CA ASN A 102 -13.71 -25.66 -12.13
C ASN A 102 -14.20 -24.92 -13.39
N GLU A 103 -14.26 -23.59 -13.34
CA GLU A 103 -14.64 -22.75 -14.49
C GLU A 103 -13.64 -22.88 -15.65
N LEU A 104 -12.33 -22.91 -15.37
CA LEU A 104 -11.28 -23.10 -16.37
C LEU A 104 -11.32 -24.49 -17.01
N HIS A 105 -11.56 -25.55 -16.22
CA HIS A 105 -11.75 -26.90 -16.75
C HIS A 105 -12.98 -26.98 -17.67
N ALA A 106 -14.09 -26.34 -17.27
CA ALA A 106 -15.28 -26.26 -18.11
C ALA A 106 -15.03 -25.45 -19.41
N GLU A 107 -14.24 -24.38 -19.34
CA GLU A 107 -13.82 -23.61 -20.51
C GLU A 107 -12.98 -24.47 -21.48
N ILE A 108 -12.02 -25.25 -20.97
CA ILE A 108 -11.21 -26.17 -21.80
C ILE A 108 -12.11 -27.18 -22.50
N ALA A 109 -13.02 -27.84 -21.77
CA ALA A 109 -13.94 -28.82 -22.34
C ALA A 109 -14.80 -28.22 -23.47
N LYS A 110 -15.27 -26.98 -23.28
CA LYS A 110 -16.03 -26.23 -24.29
C LYS A 110 -15.20 -25.93 -25.55
N TRP A 111 -13.94 -25.53 -25.38
CA TRP A 111 -13.05 -25.25 -26.52
C TRP A 111 -12.62 -26.53 -27.25
N GLN A 112 -12.40 -27.63 -26.54
CA GLN A 112 -12.13 -28.95 -27.13
C GLN A 112 -13.28 -29.40 -28.04
N GLN A 113 -14.52 -29.33 -27.58
CA GLN A 113 -15.69 -29.65 -28.41
C GLN A 113 -15.80 -28.75 -29.66
N LYS A 114 -15.46 -27.46 -29.56
CA LYS A 114 -15.47 -26.55 -30.71
C LYS A 114 -14.36 -26.87 -31.72
N MET A 115 -13.20 -27.31 -31.23
CA MET A 115 -12.07 -27.72 -32.06
C MET A 115 -12.43 -28.95 -32.90
N GLU A 116 -13.09 -29.94 -32.28
CA GLU A 116 -13.56 -31.15 -32.96
C GLU A 116 -14.66 -30.87 -34.01
N LYS A 117 -15.58 -29.94 -33.71
CA LYS A 117 -16.72 -29.62 -34.59
C LYS A 117 -16.40 -28.68 -35.75
N SER A 118 -15.29 -27.94 -35.69
CA SER A 118 -14.98 -26.91 -36.69
C SER A 118 -13.48 -26.73 -36.89
N GLU A 119 -12.96 -27.32 -37.96
CA GLU A 119 -11.56 -27.21 -38.39
C GLU A 119 -11.10 -25.75 -38.55
N LYS A 120 -11.99 -24.86 -39.05
CA LYS A 120 -11.73 -23.41 -39.17
C LYS A 120 -11.47 -22.71 -37.83
N GLN A 121 -11.94 -23.26 -36.71
CA GLN A 121 -11.77 -22.68 -35.37
C GLN A 121 -10.68 -23.39 -34.55
N ALA A 122 -10.08 -24.47 -35.07
CA ALA A 122 -9.15 -25.30 -34.32
C ALA A 122 -7.94 -24.53 -33.76
N LYS A 123 -7.31 -23.67 -34.59
CA LYS A 123 -6.17 -22.85 -34.15
C LYS A 123 -6.54 -21.87 -33.03
N LYS A 124 -7.72 -21.26 -33.09
CA LYS A 124 -8.21 -20.35 -32.04
C LYS A 124 -8.53 -21.13 -30.76
N ALA A 125 -9.22 -22.26 -30.89
CA ALA A 125 -9.54 -23.12 -29.76
C ALA A 125 -8.28 -23.60 -29.03
N GLN A 126 -7.25 -24.04 -29.77
CA GLN A 126 -5.97 -24.45 -29.19
C GLN A 126 -5.29 -23.33 -28.41
N ASN A 127 -5.28 -22.10 -28.94
CA ASN A 127 -4.71 -20.96 -28.22
C ASN A 127 -5.45 -20.68 -26.90
N MET A 128 -6.79 -20.73 -26.90
CA MET A 128 -7.58 -20.53 -25.68
C MET A 128 -7.38 -21.65 -24.66
N ILE A 129 -7.23 -22.90 -25.13
CA ILE A 129 -6.89 -24.04 -24.27
C ILE A 129 -5.52 -23.83 -23.62
N ASN A 130 -4.50 -23.42 -24.38
CA ASN A 130 -3.17 -23.14 -23.84
C ASN A 130 -3.21 -22.00 -22.80
N ASP A 131 -3.98 -20.94 -23.07
CA ASP A 131 -4.18 -19.83 -22.12
C ASP A 131 -4.86 -20.30 -20.83
N ALA A 132 -5.88 -21.15 -20.93
CA ALA A 132 -6.57 -21.72 -19.77
C ALA A 132 -5.67 -22.68 -18.98
N GLN A 133 -4.88 -23.52 -19.64
CA GLN A 133 -3.90 -24.41 -18.99
C GLN A 133 -2.83 -23.63 -18.22
N ASN A 134 -2.33 -22.53 -18.79
CA ASN A 134 -1.40 -21.64 -18.11
C ASN A 134 -2.01 -21.01 -16.85
N LYS A 135 -3.32 -20.69 -16.86
CA LYS A 135 -4.03 -20.20 -15.68
C LYS A 135 -4.25 -21.28 -14.64
N ILE A 136 -4.61 -22.49 -15.05
CA ILE A 136 -4.78 -23.64 -14.16
C ILE A 136 -3.48 -23.93 -13.41
N ALA A 137 -2.33 -23.98 -14.11
CA ALA A 137 -1.05 -24.21 -13.47
C ALA A 137 -0.75 -23.18 -12.38
N LYS A 138 -0.97 -21.89 -12.66
CA LYS A 138 -0.80 -20.81 -11.68
C LYS A 138 -1.76 -20.90 -10.51
N ASN A 139 -3.01 -21.28 -10.76
CA ASN A 139 -4.02 -21.42 -9.71
C ASN A 139 -3.76 -22.65 -8.83
N GLU A 140 -3.23 -23.74 -9.38
CA GLU A 140 -2.78 -24.90 -8.59
C GLU A 140 -1.58 -24.55 -7.71
N ASP A 141 -0.60 -23.81 -8.23
CA ASP A 141 0.53 -23.34 -7.41
C ASP A 141 0.03 -22.41 -6.28
N LEU A 142 -0.83 -21.43 -6.61
CA LEU A 142 -1.45 -20.56 -5.61
C LEU A 142 -2.25 -21.35 -4.56
N LYS A 143 -3.00 -22.36 -4.97
CA LYS A 143 -3.75 -23.22 -4.05
C LYS A 143 -2.83 -23.91 -3.07
N ARG A 144 -1.70 -24.48 -3.52
CA ARG A 144 -0.71 -25.10 -2.62
C ARG A 144 -0.15 -24.10 -1.61
N ASP A 145 0.16 -22.88 -2.07
CA ASP A 145 0.65 -21.82 -1.20
C ASP A 145 -0.40 -21.43 -0.14
N LEU A 146 -1.67 -21.35 -0.54
CA LEU A 146 -2.78 -21.06 0.38
C LEU A 146 -3.07 -22.21 1.36
N GLU A 147 -2.95 -23.47 0.92
CA GLU A 147 -3.10 -24.65 1.79
C GLU A 147 -1.95 -24.76 2.80
N ALA A 148 -0.74 -24.34 2.42
CA ALA A 148 0.38 -24.21 3.34
C ALA A 148 0.12 -23.07 4.35
N LEU A 149 -0.33 -21.91 3.85
CA LEU A 149 -0.72 -20.77 4.67
C LEU A 149 -1.83 -21.13 5.66
N GLU A 150 -2.83 -21.90 5.27
CA GLU A 150 -3.92 -22.32 6.16
C GLU A 150 -3.42 -23.15 7.35
N LYS A 151 -2.39 -23.98 7.14
CA LYS A 151 -1.81 -24.80 8.22
C LYS A 151 -1.06 -23.96 9.24
N GLU A 152 -0.34 -22.93 8.78
CA GLU A 152 0.44 -22.05 9.64
C GLU A 152 -0.42 -20.94 10.27
N HIS A 153 -1.40 -20.44 9.52
CA HIS A 153 -2.28 -19.33 9.87
C HIS A 153 -3.76 -19.69 9.60
N PRO A 154 -4.38 -20.55 10.44
CA PRO A 154 -5.77 -21.02 10.23
C PRO A 154 -6.85 -19.92 10.23
N GLU A 155 -6.52 -18.80 10.88
CA GLU A 155 -7.36 -17.59 10.99
C GLU A 155 -6.96 -16.51 9.98
N GLY A 156 -6.04 -16.80 9.06
CA GLY A 156 -5.50 -15.86 8.08
C GLY A 156 -4.34 -15.00 8.59
N ILE A 157 -3.78 -14.21 7.67
CA ILE A 157 -2.61 -13.36 7.90
C ILE A 157 -2.88 -11.91 7.46
N TYR A 158 -2.34 -10.95 8.18
CA TYR A 158 -2.37 -9.54 7.76
C TYR A 158 -1.18 -9.22 6.87
N LEU A 159 -1.45 -8.69 5.67
CA LEU A 159 -0.44 -8.40 4.66
C LEU A 159 -0.01 -6.94 4.63
N SER A 160 -0.90 -6.02 5.03
CA SER A 160 -0.59 -4.60 5.11
C SER A 160 -1.44 -3.91 6.16
N GLY A 161 -0.98 -2.75 6.60
CA GLY A 161 -1.74 -1.89 7.49
C GLY A 161 -1.41 -0.42 7.30
N ALA A 162 -2.29 0.46 7.78
CA ALA A 162 -2.12 1.90 7.70
C ALA A 162 -2.89 2.65 8.79
N LEU A 163 -2.32 3.76 9.24
CA LEU A 163 -2.96 4.73 10.12
C LEU A 163 -3.47 5.91 9.28
N LEU A 164 -4.79 6.10 9.30
CA LEU A 164 -5.51 7.17 8.62
C LEU A 164 -6.01 8.18 9.66
N MET A 165 -5.57 9.44 9.54
CA MET A 165 -5.98 10.50 10.48
C MET A 165 -6.91 11.52 9.82
N PHE A 166 -7.64 12.29 10.62
CA PHE A 166 -8.53 13.36 10.17
C PHE A 166 -8.25 14.69 10.88
N ALA A 167 -8.61 15.78 10.20
CA ALA A 167 -8.73 17.11 10.79
C ALA A 167 -9.73 17.92 9.95
N GLY A 168 -11.01 17.87 10.32
CA GLY A 168 -12.10 18.45 9.52
C GLY A 168 -12.19 17.79 8.15
N SER A 169 -12.21 18.58 7.06
CA SER A 169 -12.34 18.06 5.70
C SER A 169 -11.05 17.42 5.12
N LYS A 170 -10.00 17.25 5.93
CA LYS A 170 -8.71 16.69 5.49
C LYS A 170 -8.49 15.32 6.12
N SER A 171 -8.11 14.34 5.31
CA SER A 171 -7.62 13.05 5.79
C SER A 171 -6.15 12.85 5.42
N TYR A 172 -5.43 12.09 6.24
CA TYR A 172 -3.98 11.93 6.14
C TYR A 172 -3.61 10.45 6.20
N TYR A 173 -2.98 9.94 5.15
CA TYR A 173 -2.26 8.66 5.18
C TYR A 173 -0.95 8.87 5.93
N LEU A 174 -1.00 8.73 7.26
CA LEU A 174 0.10 9.12 8.13
C LEU A 174 1.21 8.08 8.13
N TYR A 175 0.83 6.80 8.27
CA TYR A 175 1.75 5.68 8.22
C TYR A 175 1.13 4.52 7.43
N GLY A 176 1.99 3.73 6.79
CA GLY A 176 1.58 2.42 6.30
C GLY A 176 2.76 1.48 6.17
N ALA A 177 2.43 0.20 6.22
CA ALA A 177 3.38 -0.89 6.28
C ALA A 177 2.82 -2.11 5.54
N SER A 178 3.70 -2.96 5.01
CA SER A 178 3.31 -4.19 4.34
C SER A 178 4.36 -5.28 4.41
N SER A 179 3.91 -6.52 4.51
CA SER A 179 4.74 -7.71 4.52
C SER A 179 5.43 -7.94 3.16
N ASN A 180 6.33 -8.93 3.14
CA ASN A 180 7.01 -9.36 1.91
C ASN A 180 6.26 -10.49 1.18
N GLU A 181 5.25 -11.05 1.83
CA GLU A 181 4.53 -12.24 1.39
C GLU A 181 3.27 -11.84 0.62
N PHE A 182 2.83 -12.72 -0.28
CA PHE A 182 1.57 -12.56 -1.01
C PHE A 182 1.36 -11.20 -1.68
N ARG A 183 2.45 -10.51 -2.11
CA ARG A 183 2.39 -9.19 -2.74
C ARG A 183 1.55 -9.14 -4.00
N ASP A 184 1.41 -10.28 -4.67
CA ASP A 184 0.56 -10.45 -5.83
C ASP A 184 -0.92 -10.22 -5.50
N PHE A 185 -1.36 -10.34 -4.25
CA PHE A 185 -2.71 -9.96 -3.84
C PHE A 185 -2.94 -8.44 -3.85
N LEU A 186 -1.89 -7.64 -4.05
CA LEU A 186 -1.92 -6.19 -4.11
C LEU A 186 -2.59 -5.55 -2.87
N PRO A 187 -2.25 -5.98 -1.63
CA PRO A 187 -2.95 -5.55 -0.42
C PRO A 187 -2.94 -4.03 -0.24
N ASN A 188 -1.81 -3.38 -0.50
CA ASN A 188 -1.67 -1.92 -0.44
C ASN A 188 -2.61 -1.19 -1.41
N HIS A 189 -2.91 -1.77 -2.58
CA HIS A 189 -3.81 -1.12 -3.54
C HIS A 189 -5.27 -1.22 -3.10
N HIS A 190 -5.64 -2.35 -2.51
CA HIS A 190 -6.95 -2.53 -1.89
C HIS A 190 -7.11 -1.55 -0.71
N MET A 191 -6.11 -1.51 0.18
CA MET A 191 -6.10 -0.64 1.37
C MET A 191 -6.29 0.84 1.00
N GLN A 192 -5.48 1.37 0.08
CA GLN A 192 -5.51 2.79 -0.27
C GLN A 192 -6.87 3.19 -0.86
N TYR A 193 -7.42 2.39 -1.78
CA TYR A 193 -8.73 2.70 -2.35
C TYR A 193 -9.85 2.63 -1.29
N THR A 194 -9.83 1.63 -0.41
CA THR A 194 -10.81 1.52 0.68
C THR A 194 -10.69 2.68 1.67
N MET A 195 -9.49 3.06 2.07
CA MET A 195 -9.25 4.19 2.98
C MET A 195 -9.70 5.53 2.38
N MET A 196 -9.51 5.75 1.07
CA MET A 196 -10.02 6.97 0.42
C MET A 196 -11.55 7.04 0.42
N LYS A 197 -12.22 5.91 0.17
CA LYS A 197 -13.69 5.85 0.25
C LYS A 197 -14.20 6.07 1.66
N TYR A 198 -13.55 5.43 2.64
CA TYR A 198 -13.85 5.65 4.05
C TYR A 198 -13.66 7.12 4.42
N ALA A 199 -12.53 7.72 4.03
CA ALA A 199 -12.25 9.12 4.33
C ALA A 199 -13.33 10.07 3.77
N ARG A 200 -13.77 9.82 2.54
CA ARG A 200 -14.87 10.56 1.90
C ARG A 200 -16.18 10.41 2.70
N GLU A 201 -16.52 9.18 3.05
CA GLU A 201 -17.73 8.86 3.85
C GLU A 201 -17.66 9.47 5.25
N HIS A 202 -16.45 9.66 5.78
CA HIS A 202 -16.16 10.35 7.04
C HIS A 202 -16.04 11.88 6.90
N GLY A 203 -16.43 12.45 5.76
CA GLY A 203 -16.52 13.90 5.55
C GLY A 203 -15.26 14.60 5.03
N ALA A 204 -14.18 13.85 4.75
CA ALA A 204 -13.00 14.43 4.13
C ALA A 204 -13.18 14.64 2.62
N THR A 205 -12.66 15.75 2.10
CA THR A 205 -12.62 16.06 0.66
C THR A 205 -11.25 15.82 0.05
N THR A 206 -10.20 15.74 0.89
CA THR A 206 -8.82 15.53 0.44
C THR A 206 -8.13 14.43 1.22
N TYR A 207 -7.34 13.63 0.52
CA TYR A 207 -6.49 12.57 1.06
C TYR A 207 -5.01 12.88 0.84
N ASP A 208 -4.28 13.22 1.90
CA ASP A 208 -2.87 13.61 1.85
C ASP A 208 -1.94 12.40 2.09
N PHE A 209 -1.07 12.09 1.13
CA PHE A 209 -0.05 11.04 1.23
C PHE A 209 1.24 11.49 1.95
N GLY A 210 1.30 12.74 2.41
CA GLY A 210 2.45 13.33 3.08
C GLY A 210 3.59 13.73 2.13
N GLY A 211 4.78 13.92 2.70
CA GLY A 211 5.93 14.55 2.06
C GLY A 211 6.47 13.83 0.82
N THR A 212 6.89 14.59 -0.19
CA THR A 212 7.66 14.09 -1.35
C THR A 212 8.64 15.15 -1.80
N ASP A 213 9.63 14.78 -2.60
CA ASP A 213 10.37 15.70 -3.46
C ASP A 213 9.62 15.95 -4.78
N ASN A 214 9.94 17.06 -5.46
CA ASN A 214 9.34 17.41 -6.75
C ASN A 214 10.12 16.71 -7.87
N ASP A 215 9.53 15.68 -8.46
CA ASP A 215 10.08 14.92 -9.60
C ASP A 215 11.59 14.57 -9.42
N PRO A 216 11.95 13.88 -8.33
CA PRO A 216 13.34 13.62 -8.02
C PRO A 216 13.97 12.61 -8.99
N ASP A 217 15.29 12.67 -9.14
CA ASP A 217 16.04 11.71 -9.97
C ASP A 217 15.86 10.27 -9.49
N LYS A 218 15.92 9.31 -10.42
CA LYS A 218 15.73 7.87 -10.13
C LYS A 218 16.71 7.30 -9.12
N ASP A 219 17.90 7.87 -9.03
CA ASP A 219 18.96 7.42 -8.13
C ASP A 219 18.86 8.08 -6.74
N SER A 220 17.87 8.96 -6.51
CA SER A 220 17.64 9.61 -5.22
C SER A 220 16.97 8.68 -4.21
N GLU A 221 17.26 8.89 -2.92
CA GLU A 221 16.64 8.16 -1.81
C GLU A 221 15.11 8.36 -1.75
N HIS A 222 14.58 9.43 -2.35
CA HIS A 222 13.17 9.81 -2.27
C HIS A 222 12.34 9.46 -3.52
N TYR A 223 12.98 8.92 -4.58
CA TYR A 223 12.29 8.54 -5.81
C TYR A 223 11.16 7.53 -5.59
N GLY A 224 11.38 6.53 -4.73
CA GLY A 224 10.38 5.51 -4.44
C GLY A 224 9.08 6.09 -3.87
N LEU A 225 9.18 7.07 -2.97
CA LEU A 225 8.03 7.75 -2.38
C LEU A 225 7.26 8.55 -3.43
N TRP A 226 7.96 9.32 -4.27
CA TRP A 226 7.32 10.07 -5.35
C TRP A 226 6.63 9.13 -6.35
N ALA A 227 7.31 8.07 -6.78
CA ALA A 227 6.80 7.09 -7.74
C ALA A 227 5.56 6.36 -7.22
N PHE A 228 5.51 6.06 -5.92
CA PHE A 228 4.34 5.50 -5.26
C PHE A 228 3.18 6.50 -5.21
N LYS A 229 3.41 7.75 -4.77
CA LYS A 229 2.33 8.72 -4.52
C LYS A 229 1.70 9.24 -5.80
N LYS A 230 2.50 9.51 -6.84
CA LYS A 230 2.05 10.15 -8.09
C LYS A 230 0.95 9.41 -8.85
N VAL A 231 0.79 8.10 -8.63
CA VAL A 231 -0.15 7.27 -9.40
C VAL A 231 -1.57 7.26 -8.82
N TRP A 232 -1.78 7.92 -7.67
CA TRP A 232 -3.04 7.92 -6.92
C TRP A 232 -3.97 9.10 -7.22
N GLY A 233 -3.86 9.71 -8.41
CA GLY A 233 -4.69 10.87 -8.76
C GLY A 233 -4.33 12.13 -7.96
N THR A 234 -3.08 12.20 -7.51
CA THR A 234 -2.56 13.26 -6.66
C THR A 234 -2.14 14.49 -7.46
N TYR A 235 -2.34 15.68 -6.89
CA TYR A 235 -1.61 16.88 -7.27
C TYR A 235 -0.50 17.19 -6.24
N LEU A 236 0.52 17.93 -6.68
CA LEU A 236 1.59 18.39 -5.80
C LEU A 236 1.16 19.69 -5.10
N SER A 237 1.21 19.70 -3.78
CA SER A 237 0.95 20.87 -2.96
C SER A 237 2.27 21.37 -2.34
N GLU A 238 2.81 22.44 -2.92
CA GLU A 238 3.93 23.19 -2.37
C GLU A 238 3.42 24.15 -1.27
N LYS A 239 4.17 24.23 -0.17
CA LYS A 239 3.83 25.07 0.99
C LYS A 239 4.76 26.27 0.99
N ILE A 240 4.33 27.36 1.61
CA ILE A 240 5.14 28.58 1.76
C ILE A 240 6.42 28.37 2.57
N GLY A 241 6.51 27.29 3.35
CA GLY A 241 7.71 26.90 4.10
C GLY A 241 7.60 27.19 5.60
N GLU A 242 8.76 27.32 6.23
CA GLU A 242 8.93 27.57 7.65
C GLU A 242 9.31 29.03 7.88
N PHE A 243 8.78 29.64 8.95
CA PHE A 243 8.99 31.05 9.28
C PHE A 243 9.30 31.18 10.77
N ASP A 244 10.45 31.80 11.09
CA ASP A 244 10.88 31.99 12.47
C ASP A 244 10.75 33.45 12.92
N TYR A 245 9.99 33.67 13.99
CA TYR A 245 10.06 34.93 14.74
C TYR A 245 11.15 34.82 15.80
N VAL A 246 12.35 35.28 15.45
CA VAL A 246 13.56 35.04 16.25
C VAL A 246 13.59 35.92 17.51
N LEU A 247 13.41 35.29 18.68
CA LEU A 247 13.45 35.94 19.99
C LEU A 247 14.87 36.19 20.51
N ASN A 248 15.82 35.30 20.18
CA ASN A 248 17.22 35.41 20.59
C ASN A 248 18.13 35.18 19.37
N GLN A 249 18.59 36.28 18.77
CA GLN A 249 19.41 36.25 17.56
C GLN A 249 20.72 35.47 17.72
N PRO A 250 21.56 35.71 18.76
CA PRO A 250 22.79 34.95 18.94
C PRO A 250 22.57 33.43 19.06
N LEU A 251 21.57 33.02 19.85
CA LEU A 251 21.26 31.60 20.04
C LEU A 251 20.70 30.96 18.77
N TYR A 252 19.83 31.67 18.06
CA TYR A 252 19.28 31.19 16.78
C TYR A 252 20.39 30.91 15.76
N GLN A 253 21.32 31.85 15.59
CA GLN A 253 22.47 31.65 14.68
C GLN A 253 23.34 30.45 15.10
N LEU A 254 23.56 30.27 16.42
CA LEU A 254 24.31 29.14 16.94
C LEU A 254 23.61 27.79 16.65
N ILE A 255 22.30 27.73 16.83
CA ILE A 255 21.53 26.49 16.70
C ILE A 255 21.20 26.15 15.26
N GLU A 256 20.75 27.11 14.45
CA GLU A 256 20.28 26.85 13.08
C GLU A 256 21.40 26.86 12.03
N GLN A 257 22.51 27.57 12.29
CA GLN A 257 23.62 27.65 11.33
C GLN A 257 24.89 26.95 11.79
N VAL A 258 25.35 27.24 13.00
CA VAL A 258 26.67 26.77 13.47
C VAL A 258 26.64 25.27 13.82
N LYS A 259 25.70 24.86 14.68
CA LYS A 259 25.58 23.47 15.14
C LYS A 259 25.42 22.48 13.97
N PRO A 260 24.56 22.69 12.95
CA PRO A 260 24.41 21.76 11.83
C PRO A 260 25.68 21.65 10.99
N ARG A 261 26.40 22.77 10.77
CA ARG A 261 27.70 22.75 10.06
C ARG A 261 28.73 21.92 10.81
N LEU A 262 28.83 22.07 12.13
CA LEU A 262 29.72 21.26 12.98
C LEU A 262 29.34 19.79 12.95
N THR A 263 28.06 19.45 13.05
CA THR A 263 27.58 18.06 12.97
C THR A 263 27.92 17.44 11.60
N LYS A 264 27.66 18.16 10.49
CA LYS A 264 28.03 17.70 9.14
C LYS A 264 29.54 17.47 9.00
N ALA A 265 30.37 18.38 9.53
CA ALA A 265 31.82 18.23 9.53
C ALA A 265 32.26 16.98 10.33
N LYS A 266 31.70 16.78 11.52
CA LYS A 266 31.97 15.60 12.37
C LYS A 266 31.60 14.30 11.66
N ILE A 267 30.43 14.23 11.02
CA ILE A 267 30.00 13.05 10.24
C ILE A 267 30.97 12.79 9.09
N LYS A 268 31.37 13.82 8.33
CA LYS A 268 32.30 13.69 7.20
C LYS A 268 33.66 13.16 7.65
N ILE A 269 34.19 13.63 8.78
CA ILE A 269 35.44 13.15 9.38
C ILE A 269 35.30 11.69 9.83
N SER A 270 34.23 11.35 10.56
CA SER A 270 33.97 9.98 11.02
C SER A 270 33.86 8.99 9.86
N ARG A 271 33.15 9.34 8.78
CA ARG A 271 33.04 8.53 7.56
C ARG A 271 34.39 8.33 6.85
N LYS A 272 35.27 9.35 6.85
CA LYS A 272 36.63 9.23 6.31
C LYS A 272 37.51 8.30 7.15
N LEU A 273 37.39 8.37 8.48
CA LEU A 273 38.17 7.54 9.40
C LEU A 273 37.73 6.07 9.38
N LYS A 274 36.44 5.78 9.21
CA LYS A 274 35.91 4.40 9.08
C LYS A 274 36.12 3.74 7.71
N ARG A 275 36.57 4.50 6.70
CA ARG A 275 36.91 4.01 5.35
C ARG A 275 38.40 3.69 5.19
N LYS A 276 39.22 3.90 6.23
CA LYS A 276 40.58 3.40 6.37
C LYS A 276 40.57 2.17 7.27
#